data_AF-A0A497LXU1-F1
#
_entry.id   AF-A0A497LXU1-F1
#
_cell.length_a   1.000
_cell.length_b   1.000
_cell.length_c   1.000
_cell.angle_alpha   90.00
_cell.angle_beta   90.00
_cell.angle_gamma   90.00
#
_symmetry.space_group_name_H-M   'P 1'
#
loop_
_entity.id
_entity.type
_entity.pdbx_description
1 polymer ?
#
loop_
_entity_poly.entity_id
_entity_poly.type
_entity_poly.pdbx_seq_one_letter_code
_entity_poly.pdbx_strand_id
1 'polypeptide(L)'
;MVRKKLQDICTEQMIKRLEEVGYYILERLNVLIKLTALSLLKGMEFKEQVKLLNSIGLKPKEIAEILGKSAVNVRVALHHIRKQKSESQKVHQYKEENGRE
;
A
#
# COMPACT_ATOMS: atom_id res chain seq x y z
N MET A 1 -14.81 -15.36 -46.80
CA MET A 1 -14.49 -14.02 -46.26
C MET A 1 -15.39 -13.60 -45.09
N VAL A 2 -16.73 -13.69 -45.24
CA VAL A 2 -17.70 -13.27 -44.20
C VAL A 2 -17.58 -14.03 -42.87
N ARG A 3 -17.41 -15.35 -42.91
CA ARG A 3 -17.34 -16.21 -41.71
C ARG A 3 -16.15 -15.87 -40.80
N LYS A 4 -14.97 -15.60 -41.39
CA LYS A 4 -13.76 -15.18 -40.67
C LYS A 4 -13.96 -13.81 -40.00
N LYS A 5 -14.51 -12.85 -40.76
CA LYS A 5 -14.83 -11.50 -40.25
C LYS A 5 -15.82 -11.53 -39.07
N LEU A 6 -16.82 -12.42 -39.12
CA LEU A 6 -17.78 -12.58 -38.02
C LEU A 6 -17.13 -13.20 -36.77
N GLN A 7 -16.19 -14.13 -36.96
CA GLN A 7 -15.46 -14.78 -35.89
C GLN A 7 -14.47 -13.82 -35.21
N ASP A 8 -13.80 -12.96 -35.99
CA ASP A 8 -12.90 -11.92 -35.49
C ASP A 8 -13.68 -10.91 -34.60
N ILE A 9 -14.84 -10.44 -35.05
CA ILE A 9 -15.72 -9.52 -34.27
C ILE A 9 -16.18 -10.16 -32.95
N CYS A 10 -16.57 -11.44 -32.99
CA CYS A 10 -17.02 -12.16 -31.79
C CYS A 10 -15.88 -12.31 -30.78
N THR A 11 -14.65 -12.54 -31.25
CA THR A 11 -13.46 -12.68 -30.41
C THR A 11 -13.09 -11.35 -29.75
N GLU A 12 -13.10 -10.25 -30.50
CA GLU A 12 -12.88 -8.91 -29.96
C GLU A 12 -13.91 -8.53 -28.89
N GLN A 13 -15.19 -8.85 -29.12
CA GLN A 13 -16.25 -8.60 -28.14
C GLN A 13 -16.08 -9.42 -26.86
N MET A 14 -15.64 -10.68 -26.96
CA MET A 14 -15.38 -11.52 -25.79
C MET A 14 -14.19 -11.00 -24.97
N ILE A 15 -13.10 -10.58 -25.62
CA ILE A 15 -11.93 -10.00 -24.94
C ILE A 15 -12.35 -8.74 -24.18
N LYS A 16 -13.09 -7.84 -24.83
CA LYS A 16 -13.56 -6.60 -24.20
C LYS A 16 -14.41 -6.87 -22.95
N ARG A 17 -15.33 -7.83 -23.01
CA ARG A 17 -16.15 -8.22 -21.83
C ARG A 17 -15.30 -8.81 -20.71
N LEU A 18 -14.27 -9.59 -21.05
CA LEU A 18 -13.37 -10.16 -20.06
C LEU A 18 -12.56 -9.07 -19.34
N GLU A 19 -12.08 -8.07 -20.08
CA GLU A 19 -11.40 -6.90 -19.52
C GLU A 19 -12.31 -6.08 -18.60
N GLU A 20 -13.58 -5.88 -19.00
CA GLU A 20 -14.58 -5.18 -18.18
C GLU A 20 -14.83 -5.89 -16.83
N VAL A 21 -14.95 -7.23 -16.85
CA VAL A 21 -15.11 -8.02 -15.62
C VAL A 21 -13.87 -7.93 -14.74
N GLY A 22 -12.67 -8.02 -15.32
CA GLY A 22 -11.41 -7.89 -14.59
C GLY A 22 -11.30 -6.54 -13.88
N TYR A 23 -11.63 -5.45 -14.57
CA TYR A 23 -11.64 -4.11 -14.00
C TYR A 23 -12.62 -3.99 -12.83
N TYR A 24 -13.85 -4.48 -13.01
CA TYR A 24 -14.86 -4.47 -11.94
C TYR A 24 -14.39 -5.21 -10.69
N ILE A 25 -13.79 -6.39 -10.85
CA ILE A 25 -13.27 -7.18 -9.72
C ILE A 25 -12.16 -6.40 -8.99
N LEU A 26 -11.22 -5.80 -9.72
CA LEU A 26 -10.14 -5.01 -9.12
C LEU A 26 -10.67 -3.81 -8.32
N GLU A 27 -11.69 -3.11 -8.83
CA GLU A 27 -12.32 -2.01 -8.09
C GLU A 27 -12.94 -2.49 -6.77
N ARG A 28 -13.65 -3.62 -6.79
CA ARG A 28 -14.28 -4.18 -5.58
C ARG A 28 -13.24 -4.66 -4.57
N LEU A 29 -12.13 -5.25 -5.03
CA LEU A 29 -11.00 -5.63 -4.17
C LEU A 29 -10.34 -4.42 -3.53
N ASN A 30 -10.17 -3.32 -4.28
CA ASN A 30 -9.62 -2.07 -3.73
C ASN A 30 -10.51 -1.49 -2.62
N VAL A 31 -11.83 -1.58 -2.76
CA VAL A 31 -12.77 -1.17 -1.70
C VAL A 31 -12.61 -2.05 -0.45
N LEU A 32 -12.51 -3.37 -0.62
CA LEU A 32 -12.31 -4.29 0.50
C LEU A 32 -11.01 -4.00 1.24
N ILE A 33 -9.90 -3.80 0.52
CA ILE A 33 -8.60 -3.44 1.13
C ILE A 33 -8.73 -2.17 1.97
N LYS A 34 -9.39 -1.12 1.46
CA LYS A 34 -9.60 0.13 2.19
C LYS A 34 -10.44 -0.09 3.46
N LEU A 35 -11.54 -0.82 3.36
CA LEU A 35 -12.41 -1.11 4.51
C LEU A 35 -11.68 -1.90 5.60
N THR A 36 -10.95 -2.95 5.21
CA THR A 36 -10.17 -3.77 6.15
C THR A 36 -9.07 -2.95 6.81
N ALA A 37 -8.34 -2.14 6.03
CA ALA A 37 -7.31 -1.26 6.58
C ALA A 37 -7.90 -0.25 7.59
N LEU A 38 -9.01 0.42 7.25
CA LEU A 38 -9.65 1.36 8.18
C LEU A 38 -10.10 0.68 9.48
N SER A 39 -10.57 -0.57 9.41
CA SER A 39 -10.95 -1.34 10.60
C SER A 39 -9.74 -1.69 11.47
N LEU A 40 -8.64 -2.17 10.86
CA LEU A 40 -7.43 -2.58 11.58
C LEU A 40 -6.69 -1.41 12.22
N LEU A 41 -6.73 -0.24 11.58
CA LEU A 41 -5.98 0.94 11.98
C LEU A 41 -6.73 1.84 12.97
N LYS A 42 -7.96 1.45 13.33
CA LYS A 42 -8.81 2.23 14.23
C LYS A 42 -8.14 2.35 15.61
N GLY A 43 -7.99 3.58 16.09
CA GLY A 43 -7.38 3.87 17.39
C GLY A 43 -5.85 3.93 17.38
N MET A 44 -5.19 3.67 16.25
CA MET A 44 -3.74 3.83 16.11
C MET A 44 -3.38 5.28 15.78
N GLU A 45 -2.22 5.71 16.26
CA GLU A 45 -1.64 7.00 15.88
C GLU A 45 -1.18 6.99 14.43
N PHE A 46 -1.22 8.15 13.75
CA PHE A 46 -0.90 8.24 12.32
C PHE A 46 0.47 7.63 11.95
N LYS A 47 1.48 7.82 12.80
CA LYS A 47 2.82 7.23 12.58
C LYS A 47 2.81 5.71 12.66
N GLU A 48 2.00 5.13 13.56
CA GLU A 48 1.87 3.69 13.73
C GLU A 48 1.12 3.08 12.55
N GLN A 49 0.06 3.74 12.08
CA GLN A 49 -0.66 3.36 10.88
C GLN A 49 0.27 3.31 9.65
N VAL A 50 1.06 4.37 9.44
CA VAL A 50 2.04 4.43 8.35
C VAL A 50 3.11 3.35 8.50
N LYS A 51 3.60 3.09 9.71
CA LYS A 51 4.60 2.05 9.98
C LYS A 51 4.06 0.66 9.63
N LEU A 52 2.84 0.34 10.09
CA LEU A 52 2.21 -0.95 9.84
C LEU A 52 1.96 -1.16 8.34
N LEU A 53 1.33 -0.20 7.67
CA LEU A 53 1.05 -0.30 6.23
C LEU A 53 2.34 -0.38 5.38
N ASN A 54 3.39 0.35 5.76
CA ASN A 54 4.68 0.24 5.07
C ASN A 54 5.36 -1.12 5.33
N SER A 55 5.17 -1.73 6.50
CA SER A 55 5.77 -3.03 6.84
C SER A 55 5.21 -4.19 6.02
N ILE A 56 3.96 -4.07 5.54
CA ILE A 56 3.33 -5.03 4.62
C ILE A 56 3.64 -4.73 3.14
N GLY A 57 4.53 -3.78 2.85
CA GLY A 57 5.03 -3.51 1.50
C GLY A 57 4.24 -2.47 0.70
N LEU A 58 3.23 -1.80 1.28
CA LEU A 58 2.50 -0.75 0.59
C LEU A 58 3.38 0.48 0.33
N LYS A 59 3.27 1.03 -0.88
CA LYS A 59 4.00 2.23 -1.29
C LYS A 59 3.37 3.48 -0.68
N PRO A 60 4.13 4.57 -0.52
CA PRO A 60 3.61 5.81 0.10
C PRO A 60 2.34 6.37 -0.55
N LYS A 61 2.16 6.19 -1.86
CA LYS A 61 0.95 6.62 -2.59
C LYS A 61 -0.28 5.79 -2.19
N GLU A 62 -0.12 4.48 -2.06
CA GLU A 62 -1.20 3.55 -1.69
C GLU A 62 -1.60 3.77 -0.22
N ILE A 63 -0.61 3.95 0.66
CA ILE A 63 -0.84 4.32 2.07
C ILE A 63 -1.62 5.63 2.16
N ALA A 64 -1.22 6.64 1.38
CA ALA A 64 -1.89 7.93 1.36
C ALA A 64 -3.35 7.82 0.92
N GLU A 65 -3.63 7.00 -0.09
CA GLU A 65 -4.98 6.74 -0.58
C GLU A 65 -5.85 6.03 0.46
N ILE A 66 -5.30 5.02 1.16
CA ILE A 66 -6.01 4.28 2.22
C ILE A 66 -6.32 5.19 3.42
N LEU A 67 -5.37 6.03 3.83
CA LEU A 67 -5.50 6.89 5.01
C LEU A 67 -6.19 8.24 4.72
N GLY A 68 -6.51 8.55 3.47
CA GLY A 68 -7.05 9.86 3.08
C GLY A 68 -6.07 11.01 3.38
N LYS A 69 -4.77 10.79 3.16
CA LYS A 69 -3.70 11.78 3.40
C LYS A 69 -2.92 12.06 2.12
N SER A 70 -1.99 13.03 2.17
CA SER A 70 -1.06 13.28 1.06
C SER A 70 0.12 12.31 1.09
N ALA A 71 0.62 11.92 -0.08
CA ALA A 71 1.85 11.13 -0.20
C ALA A 71 3.09 11.86 0.36
N VAL A 72 3.04 13.18 0.47
CA VAL A 72 4.08 13.98 1.14
C VAL A 72 4.08 13.70 2.64
N ASN A 73 2.92 13.76 3.29
CA ASN A 73 2.79 13.51 4.73
C ASN A 73 3.25 12.11 5.11
N VAL A 74 2.91 11.11 4.29
CA VAL A 74 3.36 9.73 4.49
C VAL A 74 4.89 9.61 4.37
N ARG A 75 5.49 10.22 3.35
CA ARG A 75 6.96 10.21 3.17
C ARG A 75 7.69 10.88 4.34
N VAL A 76 7.16 12.01 4.83
CA VAL A 76 7.70 12.70 6.01
C VAL A 76 7.61 11.81 7.24
N ALA A 77 6.45 11.17 7.47
CA ALA A 77 6.28 10.21 8.58
C ALA A 77 7.29 9.06 8.49
N LEU A 78 7.46 8.46 7.31
CA LEU A 78 8.45 7.39 7.08
C LEU A 78 9.88 7.86 7.32
N HIS A 79 10.23 9.08 6.90
CA HIS A 79 11.53 9.67 7.16
C HIS A 79 11.79 9.78 8.67
N HIS A 80 10.83 10.30 9.45
CA HIS A 80 10.95 10.39 10.90
C HIS A 80 11.06 9.00 11.56
N ILE A 81 10.29 8.02 11.10
CA ILE A 81 10.38 6.63 11.61
C ILE A 81 11.77 6.04 11.37
N ARG A 82 12.37 6.27 10.20
CA ARG A 82 13.74 5.81 9.88
C ARG A 82 14.79 6.50 10.75
N LYS A 83 14.66 7.81 10.96
CA LYS A 83 15.58 8.59 11.79
C LYS A 83 15.52 8.15 13.26
N GLN A 84 14.32 7.95 13.81
CA GLN A 84 14.18 7.44 15.18
C GLN A 84 14.82 6.06 15.34
N LYS A 85 14.67 5.18 14.34
CA LYS A 85 15.30 3.85 14.37
C LYS A 85 16.82 3.93 14.43
N SER A 86 17.45 4.83 13.67
CA SER A 86 18.91 4.99 13.68
C SER A 86 19.43 5.65 14.96
N GLU A 87 18.68 6.59 15.54
CA GLU A 87 19.02 7.21 16.83
C GLU A 87 18.90 6.21 17.99
N SER A 88 17.84 5.41 18.05
CA SER A 88 17.70 4.34 19.05
C SER A 88 18.83 3.30 18.96
N GLN A 89 19.29 2.97 17.76
CA GLN A 89 20.41 2.04 17.57
C GLN A 89 21.73 2.59 18.08
N LYS A 90 22.02 3.88 17.83
CA LYS A 90 23.23 4.53 18.37
C LYS A 90 23.23 4.54 19.90
N VAL A 91 22.09 4.89 20.51
CA VAL A 91 21.98 4.92 21.98
C VAL A 91 22.18 3.54 22.61
N HIS A 92 21.72 2.47 21.96
CA HIS A 92 21.99 1.10 22.45
C HIS A 92 23.46 0.72 22.33
N GLN A 93 24.11 1.07 21.22
CA GLN A 93 25.52 0.79 20.99
C GLN A 93 26.43 1.51 22.01
N TYR A 94 26.13 2.76 22.35
CA TYR A 94 26.86 3.51 23.39
C TYR A 94 26.72 2.90 24.80
N LYS A 95 25.60 2.24 25.11
CA LYS A 95 25.40 1.57 26.42
C LYS A 95 26.14 0.24 26.52
N GLU A 96 26.33 -0.46 25.41
CA GLU A 96 27.09 -1.73 25.37
C GLU A 96 28.60 -1.52 25.33
N GLU A 97 29.07 -0.41 24.74
CA GLU A 97 30.49 -0.04 24.69
C GLU A 97 30.98 0.56 26.02
N ASN A 98 30.14 1.33 26.74
CA ASN A 98 30.51 1.96 28.03
C ASN A 98 30.05 1.16 29.28
N GLY A 99 29.42 -0.01 29.11
CA GLY A 99 28.97 -0.88 30.21
C GLY A 99 29.92 -2.02 30.55
N ARG A 100 31.12 -2.05 29.94
CA ARG A 100 32.20 -3.01 30.22
C ARG A 100 33.38 -2.27 30.86
N GLU A 101 33.17 -1.77 32.08
CA GLU A 101 34.25 -1.41 33.00
C GLU A 101 34.58 -2.60 33.90
#